data_AF-A0A8H3D1F5-F1
#
_entry.id   AF-A0A8H3D1F5-F1
#
_cell.length_a   1.000
_cell.length_b   1.000
_cell.length_c   1.000
_cell.angle_alpha   90.00
_cell.angle_beta   90.00
_cell.angle_gamma   90.00
#
_symmetry.space_group_name_H-M   'P 1'
#
loop_
_entity.id
_entity.type
_entity.pdbx_description
1 polymer ?
#
loop_
_entity_poly.entity_id
_entity_poly.type
_entity_poly.pdbx_seq_one_letter_code
_entity_poly.pdbx_strand_id
1 'polypeptide(L)'
;MFTLAQPSYGCYNPYEELAMQQELQRRRQIEAYLCRQREAEEMQQRRREYEAAVRAEYERRREAELERRRQVELQRHRHAQQTRGRHSMYDGGLESLFDALYGGRSPRQEQAWQQKPSVPTRNSPTPTPTPNSKPASVPVSTPTPPTVAEPEPEEPQVDTTPSYAAVQSILSSFATLQSEFTFPAQLDFLPGSSLKLAYTPNNAPLHGYEHALTGLLTQLDAVESYGDDGVRKARKEAVKSIEKELERLDGMKAEAWKRATEPEPEVSELGSAIAEVDVDPLSVPLPEDLDEEDE
;
A
#
# COMPACT_ATOMS: atom_id res chain seq x y z
N MET A 1 -88.86 28.48 -46.84
CA MET A 1 -88.50 28.53 -45.42
C MET A 1 -87.10 27.97 -45.28
N PHE A 2 -86.09 28.80 -44.98
CA PHE A 2 -84.75 28.33 -44.67
C PHE A 2 -84.31 29.00 -43.37
N THR A 3 -84.31 28.23 -42.28
CA THR A 3 -83.75 28.65 -40.99
C THR A 3 -82.24 28.44 -41.05
N LEU A 4 -81.49 29.54 -41.16
CA LEU A 4 -80.05 29.55 -40.96
C LEU A 4 -79.76 29.29 -39.49
N ALA A 5 -79.31 28.07 -39.17
CA ALA A 5 -78.75 27.75 -37.87
C ALA A 5 -77.45 28.54 -37.71
N GLN A 6 -77.41 29.46 -36.73
CA GLN A 6 -76.19 30.18 -36.40
C GLN A 6 -75.19 29.20 -35.78
N PRO A 7 -73.90 29.24 -36.18
CA PRO A 7 -72.88 28.46 -35.52
C PRO A 7 -72.72 28.98 -34.09
N SER A 8 -72.90 28.09 -33.11
CA SER A 8 -72.56 28.37 -31.73
C SER A 8 -71.05 28.60 -31.65
N TYR A 9 -70.64 29.86 -31.51
CA TYR A 9 -69.26 30.20 -31.18
C TYR A 9 -69.00 29.64 -29.78
N GLY A 10 -68.40 28.44 -29.72
CA GLY A 10 -67.80 27.94 -28.49
C GLY A 10 -66.74 28.96 -28.07
N CYS A 11 -66.95 29.60 -26.93
CA CYS A 11 -65.99 30.54 -26.35
C CYS A 11 -64.66 29.82 -26.11
N TYR A 12 -63.71 29.96 -27.02
CA TYR A 12 -62.33 29.53 -26.80
C TYR A 12 -61.71 30.49 -25.77
N ASN A 13 -61.37 29.97 -24.59
CA ASN A 13 -60.67 30.72 -23.57
C ASN A 13 -59.16 30.46 -23.69
N PRO A 14 -58.37 31.37 -24.29
CA PRO A 14 -56.93 31.18 -24.52
C PRO A 14 -56.11 30.98 -23.23
N TYR A 15 -56.66 31.36 -22.08
CA TYR A 15 -56.02 31.15 -20.78
C TYR A 15 -56.08 29.69 -20.31
N GLU A 16 -57.08 28.93 -20.75
CA GLU A 16 -57.25 27.52 -20.37
C GLU A 16 -56.19 26.63 -21.02
N GLU A 17 -55.84 26.91 -22.28
CA GLU A 17 -54.78 26.20 -23.00
C GLU A 17 -53.39 26.51 -22.41
N LEU A 18 -53.13 27.77 -22.03
CA LEU A 18 -51.88 28.14 -21.38
C LEU A 18 -51.72 27.48 -20.00
N ALA A 19 -52.79 27.46 -19.20
CA ALA A 19 -52.80 26.80 -17.89
C ALA A 19 -52.57 25.28 -18.03
N MET A 20 -53.23 24.64 -19.00
CA MET A 20 -53.04 23.22 -19.30
C MET A 20 -51.59 22.93 -19.76
N GLN A 21 -51.02 23.80 -20.59
CA GLN A 21 -49.63 23.67 -21.04
C GLN A 21 -48.65 23.79 -19.88
N GLN A 22 -48.88 24.73 -18.96
CA GLN A 22 -48.07 24.89 -17.76
C GLN A 22 -48.16 23.66 -16.84
N GLU A 23 -49.35 23.07 -16.69
CA GLU A 23 -49.53 21.86 -15.89
C GLU A 23 -48.83 20.65 -16.51
N LEU A 24 -48.92 20.47 -17.83
CA LEU A 24 -48.19 19.43 -18.56
C LEU A 24 -46.67 19.59 -18.39
N GLN A 25 -46.15 20.82 -18.45
CA GLN A 25 -44.74 21.07 -18.22
C GLN A 25 -44.31 20.71 -16.79
N ARG A 26 -45.13 21.06 -15.78
CA ARG A 26 -44.90 20.68 -14.38
C ARG A 26 -44.90 19.16 -14.19
N ARG A 27 -45.86 18.44 -14.80
CA ARG A 27 -45.92 16.97 -14.73
C ARG A 27 -44.68 16.31 -15.33
N ARG A 28 -44.23 16.78 -16.51
CA ARG A 28 -42.99 16.29 -17.13
C ARG A 28 -41.77 16.50 -16.24
N GLN A 29 -41.67 17.65 -15.57
CA GLN A 29 -40.58 17.91 -14.64
C GLN A 29 -40.60 16.97 -13.44
N ILE A 30 -41.80 16.71 -12.86
CA ILE A 30 -41.98 15.77 -11.75
C ILE A 30 -41.60 14.35 -12.18
N GLU A 31 -42.09 13.89 -13.33
CA GLU A 31 -41.79 12.55 -13.85
C GLU A 31 -40.29 12.38 -14.12
N ALA A 32 -39.65 13.37 -14.73
CA ALA A 32 -38.20 13.37 -14.96
C ALA A 32 -37.41 13.35 -13.65
N TYR A 33 -37.88 14.07 -12.63
CA TYR A 33 -37.28 14.04 -11.30
C TYR A 33 -37.38 12.64 -10.67
N LEU A 34 -38.56 12.03 -10.69
CA LEU A 34 -38.77 10.68 -10.16
C LEU A 34 -37.99 9.62 -10.93
N CYS A 35 -37.84 9.77 -12.25
CA CYS A 35 -37.02 8.87 -13.06
C CYS A 35 -35.55 8.94 -12.65
N ARG A 36 -34.99 10.15 -12.53
CA ARG A 36 -33.62 10.36 -12.04
C ARG A 36 -33.41 9.80 -10.63
N GLN A 37 -34.41 9.94 -9.76
CA GLN A 37 -34.34 9.41 -8.40
C GLN A 37 -34.25 7.88 -8.40
N ARG A 38 -35.11 7.20 -9.16
CA ARG A 38 -35.06 5.72 -9.29
C ARG A 38 -33.73 5.24 -9.88
N GLU A 39 -33.24 5.91 -10.92
CA GLU A 39 -31.94 5.59 -11.51
C GLU A 39 -30.79 5.75 -10.51
N ALA A 40 -30.82 6.81 -9.70
CA ALA A 40 -29.83 7.03 -8.66
C ALA A 40 -29.86 5.92 -7.59
N GLU A 41 -31.05 5.50 -7.17
CA GLU A 41 -31.24 4.39 -6.22
C GLU A 41 -30.75 3.06 -6.80
N GLU A 42 -31.07 2.76 -8.06
CA GLU A 42 -30.58 1.55 -8.73
C GLU A 42 -29.04 1.56 -8.84
N MET A 43 -28.45 2.71 -9.20
CA MET A 43 -27.00 2.86 -9.25
C MET A 43 -26.35 2.69 -7.88
N GLN A 44 -26.98 3.16 -6.81
CA GLN A 44 -26.49 2.92 -5.44
C GLN A 44 -26.59 1.46 -5.05
N GLN A 45 -27.68 0.77 -5.40
CA GLN A 45 -27.83 -0.66 -5.17
C GLN A 45 -26.75 -1.45 -5.91
N ARG A 46 -26.55 -1.19 -7.21
CA ARG A 46 -25.48 -1.82 -8.01
C ARG A 46 -24.09 -1.60 -7.41
N ARG A 47 -23.80 -0.40 -6.89
CA ARG A 47 -22.53 -0.12 -6.18
C ARG A 47 -22.37 -0.98 -4.94
N ARG A 48 -23.40 -1.08 -4.11
CA ARG A 48 -23.38 -1.92 -2.89
C ARG A 48 -23.21 -3.39 -3.22
N GLU A 49 -23.89 -3.88 -4.25
CA GLU A 49 -23.76 -5.26 -4.72
C GLU A 49 -22.35 -5.54 -5.22
N TYR A 50 -21.77 -4.63 -6.00
CA TYR A 50 -20.38 -4.74 -6.45
C TYR A 50 -19.41 -4.77 -5.27
N GLU A 51 -19.55 -3.85 -4.31
CA GLU A 51 -18.72 -3.83 -3.10
C GLU A 51 -18.87 -5.12 -2.28
N ALA A 52 -20.09 -5.63 -2.13
CA ALA A 52 -20.35 -6.89 -1.43
C ALA A 52 -19.73 -8.08 -2.19
N ALA A 53 -19.82 -8.12 -3.52
CA ALA A 53 -19.22 -9.16 -4.34
C ALA A 53 -17.70 -9.17 -4.23
N VAL A 54 -17.06 -7.99 -4.25
CA VAL A 54 -15.61 -7.85 -4.05
C VAL A 54 -15.20 -8.35 -2.66
N ARG A 55 -15.95 -7.99 -1.60
CA ARG A 55 -15.70 -8.49 -0.24
C ARG A 55 -15.83 -10.02 -0.16
N ALA A 56 -16.89 -10.59 -0.74
CA ALA A 56 -17.11 -12.03 -0.75
C ALA A 56 -16.04 -12.78 -1.57
N GLU A 57 -15.50 -12.18 -2.63
CA GLU A 57 -14.37 -12.77 -3.37
C GLU A 57 -13.10 -12.77 -2.52
N TYR A 58 -12.83 -11.67 -1.81
CA TYR A 58 -11.69 -11.55 -0.91
C TYR A 58 -11.76 -12.59 0.23
N GLU A 59 -12.93 -12.77 0.84
CA GLU A 59 -13.16 -13.78 1.86
C GLU A 59 -12.94 -15.19 1.32
N ARG A 60 -13.50 -15.52 0.15
CA ARG A 60 -13.26 -16.82 -0.50
C ARG A 60 -11.79 -17.10 -0.76
N ARG A 61 -11.03 -16.10 -1.23
CA ARG A 61 -9.57 -16.24 -1.43
C ARG A 61 -8.84 -16.50 -0.13
N ARG A 62 -9.21 -15.78 0.94
CA ARG A 62 -8.63 -15.96 2.28
C ARG A 62 -8.92 -17.34 2.85
N GLU A 63 -10.15 -17.83 2.71
CA GLU A 63 -10.53 -19.19 3.13
C GLU A 63 -9.78 -20.25 2.35
N ALA A 64 -9.71 -20.13 1.02
CA ALA A 64 -8.95 -21.05 0.18
C ALA A 64 -7.45 -21.07 0.55
N GLU A 65 -6.86 -19.93 0.91
CA GLU A 65 -5.47 -19.89 1.38
C GLU A 65 -5.30 -20.63 2.72
N LEU A 66 -6.21 -20.41 3.67
CA LEU A 66 -6.21 -21.11 4.96
C LEU A 66 -6.36 -22.62 4.78
N GLU A 67 -7.23 -23.06 3.87
CA GLU A 67 -7.39 -24.47 3.52
C GLU A 67 -6.12 -25.04 2.89
N ARG A 68 -5.49 -24.32 1.95
CA ARG A 68 -4.21 -24.74 1.37
C ARG A 68 -3.14 -24.88 2.45
N ARG A 69 -3.05 -23.94 3.40
CA ARG A 69 -2.12 -24.02 4.53
C ARG A 69 -2.39 -25.26 5.38
N ARG A 70 -3.65 -25.53 5.74
CA ARG A 70 -4.05 -26.74 6.47
C ARG A 70 -3.66 -28.02 5.71
N GLN A 71 -3.89 -28.07 4.40
CA GLN A 71 -3.51 -29.22 3.57
C GLN A 71 -1.99 -29.43 3.54
N VAL A 72 -1.21 -28.35 3.40
CA VAL A 72 0.26 -28.42 3.44
C VAL A 72 0.75 -28.90 4.80
N GLU A 73 0.15 -28.43 5.90
CA GLU A 73 0.49 -28.90 7.25
C GLU A 73 0.16 -30.38 7.44
N LEU A 74 -1.00 -30.84 6.98
CA LEU A 74 -1.37 -32.27 7.02
C LEU A 74 -0.40 -33.12 6.19
N GLN A 75 -0.03 -32.66 4.99
CA GLN A 75 0.97 -33.35 4.16
C GLN A 75 2.33 -33.39 4.86
N ARG A 76 2.77 -32.28 5.47
CA ARG A 76 4.00 -32.20 6.26
C ARG A 76 3.97 -33.17 7.44
N HIS A 77 2.85 -33.22 8.16
CA HIS A 77 2.70 -34.12 9.30
C HIS A 77 2.75 -35.59 8.87
N ARG A 78 2.05 -35.94 7.78
CA ARG A 78 2.10 -37.29 7.19
C ARG A 78 3.51 -37.66 6.75
N HIS A 79 4.22 -36.75 6.08
CA HIS A 79 5.59 -36.97 5.66
C HIS A 79 6.53 -37.15 6.86
N ALA A 80 6.39 -36.34 7.92
CA ALA A 80 7.16 -36.46 9.14
C ALA A 80 6.93 -37.79 9.88
N GLN A 81 5.69 -38.30 9.90
CA GLN A 81 5.41 -39.63 10.47
C GLN A 81 6.06 -40.74 9.64
N GLN A 82 6.06 -40.63 8.32
CA GLN A 82 6.69 -41.61 7.43
C GLN A 82 8.22 -41.59 7.56
N THR A 83 8.85 -40.42 7.67
CA THR A 83 10.30 -40.30 7.88
C THR A 83 10.71 -40.77 9.27
N ARG A 84 9.89 -40.50 10.31
CA ARG A 84 10.09 -41.02 11.67
C ARG A 84 10.01 -42.54 11.73
N GLY A 85 9.06 -43.16 11.02
CA GLY A 85 8.98 -44.63 10.89
C GLY A 85 10.16 -45.24 10.13
N ARG A 86 10.73 -44.52 9.15
CA ARG A 86 11.94 -44.95 8.42
C ARG A 86 13.23 -44.80 9.23
N HIS A 87 13.39 -43.73 10.00
CA HIS A 87 14.56 -43.56 10.88
C HIS A 87 14.49 -44.47 12.12
N SER A 88 13.29 -44.79 12.63
CA SER A 88 13.12 -45.64 13.80
C SER A 88 13.61 -47.09 13.64
N MET A 89 13.91 -47.57 12.43
CA MET A 89 14.38 -48.95 12.19
C MET A 89 15.91 -49.08 12.14
N TYR A 90 16.64 -47.97 11.99
CA TYR A 90 18.11 -47.96 11.88
C TYR A 90 18.81 -47.17 13.00
N ASP A 91 18.07 -46.31 13.72
CA ASP A 91 18.61 -45.42 14.76
C ASP A 91 18.68 -46.06 16.16
N GLY A 92 17.96 -47.17 16.41
CA GLY A 92 17.90 -47.79 17.75
C GLY A 92 18.67 -49.11 17.91
N GLY A 93 19.12 -49.72 16.82
CA GLY A 93 19.65 -51.09 16.82
C GLY A 93 21.17 -51.19 16.76
N LEU A 94 21.82 -50.35 15.94
CA LEU A 94 23.26 -50.47 15.70
C LEU A 94 24.11 -49.79 16.77
N GLU A 95 23.68 -48.64 17.31
CA GLU A 95 24.41 -47.96 18.40
C GLU A 95 24.35 -48.77 19.71
N SER A 96 23.21 -49.38 20.01
CA SER A 96 23.06 -50.28 21.18
C SER A 96 23.86 -51.58 21.05
N LEU A 97 23.98 -52.12 19.82
CA LEU A 97 24.85 -53.28 19.55
C LEU A 97 26.34 -52.89 19.63
N PHE A 98 26.72 -51.69 19.19
CA PHE A 98 28.10 -51.21 19.32
C PHE A 98 28.49 -50.97 20.79
N ASP A 99 27.58 -50.42 21.60
CA ASP A 99 27.76 -50.23 23.04
C ASP A 99 27.77 -51.57 23.79
N ALA A 100 27.02 -52.58 23.34
CA ALA A 100 27.07 -53.94 23.87
C ALA A 100 28.36 -54.70 23.47
N LEU A 101 28.94 -54.39 22.31
CA LEU A 101 30.14 -55.08 21.79
C LEU A 101 31.44 -54.41 22.25
N TYR A 102 31.43 -53.10 22.53
CA TYR A 102 32.62 -52.32 22.92
C TYR A 102 32.48 -51.51 24.23
N GLY A 103 31.29 -51.38 24.81
CA GLY A 103 31.00 -50.50 25.96
C GLY A 103 30.83 -51.24 27.28
N GLY A 104 31.95 -51.56 27.92
CA GLY A 104 31.97 -51.99 29.33
C GLY A 104 31.52 -50.86 30.28
N ARG A 105 30.39 -51.09 30.96
CA ARG A 105 29.82 -50.32 32.09
C ARG A 105 30.85 -49.66 33.04
N SER A 106 30.59 -48.41 33.44
CA SER A 106 30.22 -48.14 34.85
C SER A 106 29.58 -46.77 35.11
N PRO A 107 28.89 -46.61 36.26
CA PRO A 107 27.80 -45.66 36.46
C PRO A 107 28.14 -44.45 37.35
N ARG A 108 27.18 -43.51 37.39
CA ARG A 108 26.79 -42.62 38.49
C ARG A 108 27.75 -41.48 38.89
N GLN A 109 27.36 -40.24 38.55
CA GLN A 109 27.24 -39.18 39.56
C GLN A 109 26.22 -38.12 39.11
N GLU A 110 25.14 -38.01 39.88
CA GLU A 110 24.34 -36.80 39.96
C GLU A 110 25.22 -35.67 40.50
N GLN A 111 25.27 -34.53 39.84
CA GLN A 111 25.20 -33.24 40.53
C GLN A 111 24.81 -32.14 39.54
N ALA A 112 23.63 -31.61 39.83
CA ALA A 112 23.08 -30.40 39.28
C ALA A 112 24.07 -29.25 39.40
N TRP A 113 24.32 -28.53 38.30
CA TRP A 113 24.32 -27.08 38.30
C TRP A 113 23.77 -26.58 36.98
N GLN A 114 22.74 -25.75 37.10
CA GLN A 114 22.23 -24.93 36.03
C GLN A 114 23.35 -24.02 35.50
N GLN A 115 23.45 -23.85 34.18
CA GLN A 115 22.97 -22.63 33.50
C GLN A 115 23.37 -22.67 32.01
N LYS A 116 22.40 -22.35 31.16
CA LYS A 116 22.51 -22.01 29.72
C LYS A 116 22.82 -20.50 29.58
N PRO A 117 23.10 -19.99 28.35
CA PRO A 117 23.78 -20.59 27.22
C PRO A 117 24.88 -19.69 26.61
N SER A 118 25.55 -20.30 25.65
CA SER A 118 26.76 -19.94 24.94
C SER A 118 26.56 -19.21 23.60
N VAL A 119 27.62 -18.48 23.20
CA VAL A 119 28.05 -18.11 21.85
C VAL A 119 29.60 -18.11 21.88
N PRO A 120 30.37 -18.08 20.78
CA PRO A 120 30.21 -18.62 19.42
C PRO A 120 31.52 -19.27 18.85
N THR A 121 31.49 -19.77 17.60
CA THR A 121 32.53 -19.64 16.53
C THR A 121 33.99 -20.17 16.70
N ARG A 122 34.35 -21.16 15.84
CA ARG A 122 35.49 -21.19 14.88
C ARG A 122 36.95 -21.49 15.32
N ASN A 123 37.45 -22.59 14.73
CA ASN A 123 38.78 -22.90 14.13
C ASN A 123 40.08 -23.17 14.93
N SER A 124 40.65 -24.36 14.60
CA SER A 124 42.08 -24.77 14.52
C SER A 124 42.88 -24.89 15.84
N PRO A 125 43.97 -25.72 15.97
CA PRO A 125 44.90 -26.20 14.93
C PRO A 125 45.36 -27.69 15.00
N THR A 126 46.26 -28.03 14.07
CA THR A 126 47.07 -29.27 13.82
C THR A 126 47.97 -29.70 15.01
N PRO A 127 48.53 -30.94 15.08
CA PRO A 127 49.74 -31.33 14.31
C PRO A 127 49.84 -32.82 13.84
N THR A 128 50.79 -33.02 12.91
CA THR A 128 51.33 -34.26 12.29
C THR A 128 52.16 -35.14 13.27
N PRO A 129 52.53 -36.41 12.95
CA PRO A 129 53.80 -36.66 12.22
C PRO A 129 53.80 -37.83 11.20
N THR A 130 54.74 -37.72 10.25
CA THR A 130 55.18 -38.61 9.15
C THR A 130 56.07 -39.77 9.65
N PRO A 131 56.39 -40.81 8.84
CA PRO A 131 57.53 -40.77 7.89
C PRO A 131 57.31 -41.65 6.62
N ASN A 132 58.18 -41.81 5.61
CA ASN A 132 59.06 -40.97 4.77
C ASN A 132 59.67 -41.92 3.69
N SER A 133 60.11 -41.38 2.54
CA SER A 133 60.92 -41.95 1.41
C SER A 133 60.11 -42.42 0.19
N LYS A 134 60.01 -41.77 -1.00
CA LYS A 134 60.92 -41.05 -1.96
C LYS A 134 61.90 -42.00 -2.72
N PRO A 135 62.39 -41.76 -3.98
CA PRO A 135 62.13 -40.72 -5.03
C PRO A 135 61.85 -41.24 -6.49
N ALA A 136 61.09 -40.49 -7.33
CA ALA A 136 61.45 -39.64 -8.51
C ALA A 136 62.05 -40.36 -9.76
N SER A 137 61.57 -40.16 -11.00
CA SER A 137 61.83 -38.97 -11.84
C SER A 137 61.02 -38.98 -13.19
N VAL A 138 60.58 -37.80 -13.65
CA VAL A 138 60.12 -37.39 -15.02
C VAL A 138 61.34 -37.20 -15.97
N PRO A 139 61.30 -36.78 -17.28
CA PRO A 139 60.22 -36.23 -18.15
C PRO A 139 60.21 -36.75 -19.64
N VAL A 140 59.23 -36.40 -20.50
CA VAL A 140 59.42 -36.12 -21.96
C VAL A 140 58.26 -35.25 -22.50
N SER A 141 58.61 -34.27 -23.33
CA SER A 141 57.77 -33.25 -23.97
C SER A 141 57.23 -33.63 -25.37
N THR A 142 56.14 -32.94 -25.77
CA THR A 142 55.72 -32.50 -27.16
C THR A 142 55.30 -33.54 -28.22
N PRO A 143 54.53 -33.19 -29.30
CA PRO A 143 53.60 -32.06 -29.55
C PRO A 143 52.22 -32.47 -30.20
N THR A 144 51.36 -31.48 -30.43
CA THR A 144 50.01 -31.44 -31.07
C THR A 144 49.94 -31.94 -32.54
N PRO A 145 48.73 -32.28 -33.06
CA PRO A 145 48.12 -31.42 -34.11
C PRO A 145 46.59 -31.17 -33.95
N PRO A 146 46.02 -30.17 -34.65
CA PRO A 146 44.76 -29.50 -34.29
C PRO A 146 43.53 -30.02 -35.07
N THR A 147 42.42 -30.25 -34.37
CA THR A 147 41.11 -30.50 -35.00
C THR A 147 40.07 -29.58 -34.39
N VAL A 148 39.76 -28.52 -35.16
CA VAL A 148 38.49 -27.80 -35.29
C VAL A 148 37.69 -27.60 -34.00
N ALA A 149 37.93 -26.46 -33.34
CA ALA A 149 36.97 -25.86 -32.43
C ALA A 149 35.94 -25.08 -33.27
N GLU A 150 34.72 -25.59 -33.25
CA GLU A 150 33.46 -24.94 -33.62
C GLU A 150 33.31 -23.65 -32.79
N PRO A 151 33.07 -22.47 -33.40
CA PRO A 151 32.83 -21.25 -32.65
C PRO A 151 31.42 -21.29 -32.05
N GLU A 152 31.37 -21.44 -30.74
CA GLU A 152 30.22 -21.11 -29.90
C GLU A 152 29.85 -19.63 -30.15
N PRO A 153 28.58 -19.29 -30.41
CA PRO A 153 28.20 -17.91 -30.71
C PRO A 153 28.29 -17.08 -29.43
N GLU A 154 29.29 -16.20 -29.34
CA GLU A 154 29.32 -15.13 -28.35
C GLU A 154 28.07 -14.25 -28.54
N GLU A 155 27.19 -14.25 -27.53
CA GLU A 155 26.06 -13.33 -27.48
C GLU A 155 26.56 -11.88 -27.57
N PRO A 156 25.90 -11.00 -28.35
CA PRO A 156 26.34 -9.62 -28.50
C PRO A 156 26.25 -8.92 -27.14
N GLN A 157 27.39 -8.56 -26.56
CA GLN A 157 27.42 -7.69 -25.39
C GLN A 157 26.85 -6.33 -25.78
N VAL A 158 25.61 -6.08 -25.38
CA VAL A 158 24.94 -4.81 -25.61
C VAL A 158 25.61 -3.77 -24.72
N ASP A 159 26.08 -2.66 -25.31
CA ASP A 159 26.65 -1.54 -24.56
C ASP A 159 25.58 -0.94 -23.63
N THR A 160 25.69 -1.18 -22.32
CA THR A 160 24.78 -0.66 -21.28
C THR A 160 25.24 0.68 -20.68
N THR A 161 26.36 1.20 -21.17
CA THR A 161 26.88 2.52 -20.78
C THR A 161 25.91 3.69 -21.01
N PRO A 162 25.11 3.78 -22.10
CA PRO A 162 24.20 4.90 -22.31
C PRO A 162 23.00 4.88 -21.35
N SER A 163 22.47 3.70 -21.03
CA SER A 163 21.33 3.59 -20.11
C SER A 163 21.74 3.94 -18.68
N TYR A 164 22.93 3.51 -18.25
CA TYR A 164 23.49 3.91 -16.96
C TYR A 164 23.73 5.43 -16.90
N ALA A 165 24.31 6.02 -17.95
CA ALA A 165 24.52 7.46 -18.03
C ALA A 165 23.19 8.24 -17.99
N ALA A 166 22.13 7.74 -18.65
CA ALA A 166 20.81 8.34 -18.61
C ALA A 166 20.23 8.35 -17.18
N VAL A 167 20.33 7.24 -16.44
CA VAL A 167 19.89 7.19 -15.03
C VAL A 167 20.66 8.21 -14.18
N GLN A 168 21.98 8.31 -14.36
CA GLN A 168 22.79 9.30 -13.62
C GLN A 168 22.46 10.75 -13.97
N SER A 169 22.16 11.02 -15.25
CA SER A 169 21.68 12.33 -15.67
C SER A 169 20.35 12.68 -15.00
N ILE A 170 19.42 11.73 -14.92
CA ILE A 170 18.12 11.94 -14.26
C ILE A 170 18.31 12.20 -12.77
N LEU A 171 19.18 11.45 -12.10
CA LEU A 171 19.51 11.67 -10.69
C LEU A 171 20.14 13.04 -10.44
N SER A 172 20.98 13.51 -11.37
CA SER A 172 21.57 14.84 -11.30
C SER A 172 20.51 15.95 -11.47
N SER A 173 19.57 15.77 -12.40
CA SER A 173 18.41 16.65 -12.55
C SER A 173 17.54 16.66 -11.29
N PHE A 174 17.28 15.50 -10.70
CA PHE A 174 16.55 15.37 -9.44
C PHE A 174 17.23 16.14 -8.30
N ALA A 175 18.55 15.96 -8.12
CA ALA A 175 19.30 16.67 -7.09
C ALA A 175 19.27 18.19 -7.30
N THR A 176 19.32 18.65 -8.55
CA THR A 176 19.21 20.07 -8.89
C THR A 176 17.84 20.62 -8.50
N LEU A 177 16.76 19.93 -8.90
CA LEU A 177 15.39 20.30 -8.54
C LEU A 177 15.18 20.33 -7.01
N GLN A 178 15.72 19.35 -6.28
CA GLN A 178 15.66 19.34 -4.82
C GLN A 178 16.36 20.54 -4.19
N SER A 179 17.50 20.97 -4.74
CA SER A 179 18.25 22.13 -4.22
C SER A 179 17.61 23.47 -4.55
N GLU A 180 16.90 23.56 -5.68
CA GLU A 180 16.21 24.77 -6.14
C GLU A 180 14.83 24.92 -5.48
N PHE A 181 14.20 23.81 -5.13
CA PHE A 181 12.85 23.81 -4.57
C PHE A 181 12.81 24.40 -3.15
N THR A 182 11.97 25.43 -2.99
CA THR A 182 11.62 26.00 -1.68
C THR A 182 10.12 25.83 -1.46
N PHE A 183 9.74 25.23 -0.32
CA PHE A 183 8.35 24.99 0.01
C PHE A 183 7.63 26.31 0.39
N PRO A 184 6.49 26.66 -0.26
CA PRO A 184 5.75 27.88 0.06
C PRO A 184 5.22 27.89 1.49
N ALA A 185 5.31 29.04 2.18
CA ALA A 185 4.83 29.18 3.56
C ALA A 185 3.30 29.19 3.68
N GLN A 186 2.59 29.54 2.61
CA GLN A 186 1.14 29.57 2.54
C GLN A 186 0.69 28.73 1.35
N LEU A 187 -0.32 27.88 1.55
CA LEU A 187 -0.91 27.06 0.49
C LEU A 187 -2.40 27.37 0.37
N ASP A 188 -2.85 27.58 -0.86
CA ASP A 188 -4.26 27.86 -1.16
C ASP A 188 -4.98 26.55 -1.49
N PHE A 189 -5.93 26.13 -0.65
CA PHE A 189 -6.72 24.92 -0.88
C PHE A 189 -8.06 25.26 -1.55
N LEU A 190 -8.56 24.35 -2.39
CA LEU A 190 -9.89 24.50 -2.98
C LEU A 190 -10.99 24.21 -1.93
N PRO A 191 -12.01 25.06 -1.83
CA PRO A 191 -13.10 24.86 -0.87
C PRO A 191 -13.89 23.59 -1.22
N GLY A 192 -14.13 22.73 -0.23
CA GLY A 192 -14.91 21.50 -0.39
C GLY A 192 -14.14 20.26 -0.87
N SER A 193 -12.83 20.38 -1.15
CA SER A 193 -11.95 19.23 -1.39
C SER A 193 -10.87 19.16 -0.32
N SER A 194 -10.90 18.11 0.50
CA SER A 194 -9.82 17.83 1.45
C SER A 194 -8.53 17.57 0.67
N LEU A 195 -7.53 18.44 0.83
CA LEU A 195 -6.15 18.33 0.31
C LEU A 195 -5.88 18.78 -1.14
N LYS A 196 -6.87 19.16 -1.95
CA LYS A 196 -6.60 19.63 -3.33
C LYS A 196 -6.20 21.09 -3.33
N LEU A 197 -5.00 21.36 -3.84
CA LEU A 197 -4.48 22.71 -4.01
C LEU A 197 -5.18 23.43 -5.17
N ALA A 198 -5.43 24.72 -4.99
CA ALA A 198 -5.88 25.60 -6.04
C ALA A 198 -4.75 25.87 -7.04
N TYR A 199 -5.11 26.15 -8.30
CA TYR A 199 -4.15 26.61 -9.31
C TYR A 199 -3.92 28.11 -9.18
N THR A 200 -3.36 28.53 -8.05
CA THR A 200 -2.97 29.92 -7.76
C THR A 200 -1.47 30.10 -8.02
N PRO A 201 -1.00 31.34 -8.31
CA PRO A 201 0.43 31.61 -8.49
C PRO A 201 1.27 31.26 -7.25
N ASN A 202 0.67 31.30 -6.06
CA ASN A 202 1.33 30.93 -4.80
C ASN A 202 1.64 29.42 -4.73
N ASN A 203 0.74 28.57 -5.25
CA ASN A 203 0.95 27.13 -5.33
C ASN A 203 1.74 26.69 -6.59
N ALA A 204 2.00 27.60 -7.54
CA ALA A 204 2.63 27.27 -8.81
C ALA A 204 4.02 26.60 -8.67
N PRO A 205 4.91 27.02 -7.74
CA PRO A 205 6.18 26.34 -7.52
C PRO A 205 6.01 24.88 -7.07
N LEU A 206 4.98 24.60 -6.26
CA LEU A 206 4.69 23.27 -5.75
C LEU A 206 4.12 22.36 -6.85
N HIS A 207 3.13 22.84 -7.61
CA HIS A 207 2.61 22.12 -8.77
C HIS A 207 3.69 21.86 -9.82
N GLY A 208 4.55 22.85 -10.09
CA GLY A 208 5.65 22.73 -11.02
C GLY A 208 6.67 21.67 -10.58
N TYR A 209 7.00 21.64 -9.29
CA TYR A 209 7.91 20.65 -8.72
C TYR A 209 7.34 19.24 -8.78
N GLU A 210 6.07 19.03 -8.40
CA GLU A 210 5.38 17.73 -8.55
C GLU A 210 5.32 17.25 -9.98
N HIS A 211 5.02 18.17 -10.91
CA HIS A 211 5.02 17.86 -12.33
C HIS A 211 6.41 17.46 -12.83
N ALA A 212 7.45 18.16 -12.36
CA ALA A 212 8.83 17.81 -12.70
C ALA A 212 9.23 16.43 -12.15
N LEU A 213 8.91 16.11 -10.89
CA LEU A 213 9.20 14.80 -10.28
C LEU A 213 8.48 13.65 -10.99
N THR A 214 7.20 13.82 -11.32
CA THR A 214 6.44 12.82 -12.10
C THR A 214 6.97 12.68 -13.54
N GLY A 215 7.48 13.77 -14.13
CA GLY A 215 8.21 13.75 -15.38
C GLY A 215 9.49 12.91 -15.32
N LEU A 216 10.29 13.06 -14.25
CA LEU A 216 11.52 12.27 -14.05
C LEU A 216 11.21 10.77 -13.87
N LEU A 217 10.12 10.41 -13.19
CA LEU A 217 9.66 9.01 -13.10
C LEU A 217 9.34 8.43 -14.49
N THR A 218 8.60 9.19 -15.30
CA THR A 218 8.28 8.79 -16.68
C THR A 218 9.55 8.60 -17.53
N GLN A 219 10.55 9.47 -17.35
CA GLN A 219 11.84 9.34 -18.02
C GLN A 219 12.61 8.10 -17.56
N LEU A 220 12.60 7.77 -16.27
CA LEU A 220 13.25 6.55 -15.76
C LEU A 220 12.60 5.28 -16.33
N ASP A 221 11.28 5.26 -16.43
CA ASP A 221 10.55 4.12 -17.01
C ASP A 221 10.88 3.89 -18.48
N ALA A 222 11.19 4.96 -19.21
CA ALA A 222 11.63 4.88 -20.60
C ALA A 222 13.08 4.35 -20.76
N VAL A 223 13.90 4.34 -19.71
CA VAL A 223 15.28 3.82 -19.79
C VAL A 223 15.26 2.29 -19.85
N GLU A 224 15.62 1.74 -21.00
CA GLU A 224 15.76 0.30 -21.20
C GLU A 224 17.04 -0.25 -20.54
N SER A 225 16.93 -1.43 -19.95
CA SER A 225 18.04 -2.09 -19.23
C SER A 225 18.83 -3.08 -20.07
N TYR A 226 18.35 -3.46 -21.26
CA TYR A 226 18.97 -4.46 -22.15
C TYR A 226 19.42 -5.77 -21.47
N GLY A 227 18.78 -6.14 -20.34
CA GLY A 227 19.13 -7.34 -19.56
C GLY A 227 20.14 -7.10 -18.43
N ASP A 228 20.69 -5.89 -18.27
CA ASP A 228 21.65 -5.55 -17.23
C ASP A 228 20.98 -5.34 -15.87
N ASP A 229 21.38 -6.16 -14.90
CA ASP A 229 20.84 -6.10 -13.54
C ASP A 229 21.32 -4.89 -12.74
N GLY A 230 22.49 -4.33 -13.07
CA GLY A 230 23.00 -3.09 -12.47
C GLY A 230 22.14 -1.90 -12.85
N VAL A 231 21.79 -1.76 -14.13
CA VAL A 231 20.90 -0.71 -14.63
C VAL A 231 19.50 -0.86 -14.01
N ARG A 232 18.97 -2.09 -13.91
CA ARG A 232 17.68 -2.35 -13.25
C ARG A 232 17.67 -1.91 -11.79
N LYS A 233 18.73 -2.24 -11.04
CA LYS A 233 18.87 -1.85 -9.63
C LYS A 233 18.98 -0.33 -9.49
N ALA A 234 19.86 0.30 -10.27
CA ALA A 234 20.04 1.76 -10.25
C ALA A 234 18.74 2.50 -10.58
N ARG A 235 18.00 2.06 -11.61
CA ARG A 235 16.68 2.62 -11.95
C ARG A 235 15.68 2.46 -10.82
N LYS A 236 15.62 1.28 -10.19
CA LYS A 236 14.73 1.03 -9.06
C LYS A 236 15.05 1.91 -7.84
N GLU A 237 16.32 2.09 -7.55
CA GLU A 237 16.77 2.99 -6.47
C GLU A 237 16.42 4.45 -6.78
N ALA A 238 16.62 4.89 -8.03
CA ALA A 238 16.24 6.22 -8.48
C ALA A 238 14.73 6.45 -8.37
N VAL A 239 13.89 5.54 -8.88
CA VAL A 239 12.42 5.59 -8.74
C VAL A 239 12.02 5.72 -7.28
N LYS A 240 12.55 4.85 -6.41
CA LYS A 240 12.25 4.86 -4.98
C LYS A 240 12.63 6.19 -4.31
N SER A 241 13.76 6.81 -4.73
CA SER A 241 14.19 8.09 -4.18
C SER A 241 13.25 9.24 -4.55
N ILE A 242 12.74 9.24 -5.79
CA ILE A 242 11.81 10.26 -6.29
C ILE A 242 10.41 10.06 -5.67
N GLU A 243 9.92 8.82 -5.59
CA GLU A 243 8.65 8.50 -4.94
C GLU A 243 8.64 8.92 -3.46
N LYS A 244 9.75 8.68 -2.75
CA LYS A 244 9.89 9.12 -1.36
C LYS A 244 9.80 10.64 -1.22
N GLU A 245 10.32 11.38 -2.20
CA GLU A 245 10.23 12.85 -2.21
C GLU A 245 8.80 13.32 -2.51
N LEU A 246 8.08 12.67 -3.42
CA LEU A 246 6.65 12.93 -3.65
C LEU A 246 5.82 12.67 -2.38
N GLU A 247 6.08 11.56 -1.70
CA GLU A 247 5.42 11.24 -0.41
C GLU A 247 5.72 12.31 0.65
N ARG A 248 6.96 12.82 0.70
CA ARG A 248 7.32 13.94 1.58
C ARG A 248 6.48 15.19 1.29
N LEU A 249 6.30 15.55 0.01
CA LEU A 249 5.47 16.68 -0.38
C LEU A 249 4.00 16.50 0.00
N ASP A 250 3.45 15.32 -0.22
CA ASP A 250 2.06 15.02 0.14
C ASP A 250 1.85 15.04 1.66
N GLY A 251 2.83 14.58 2.44
CA GLY A 251 2.86 14.74 3.89
C GLY A 251 2.84 16.22 4.31
N MET A 252 3.71 17.05 3.71
CA MET A 252 3.76 18.49 4.00
C MET A 252 2.46 19.21 3.59
N LYS A 253 1.83 18.83 2.48
CA LYS A 253 0.50 19.34 2.10
C LYS A 253 -0.57 18.96 3.12
N ALA A 254 -0.54 17.72 3.60
CA ALA A 254 -1.50 17.25 4.60
C ALA A 254 -1.35 18.00 5.92
N GLU A 255 -0.12 18.26 6.37
CA GLU A 255 0.16 19.08 7.54
C GLU A 255 -0.29 20.54 7.35
N ALA A 256 0.00 21.14 6.19
CA ALA A 256 -0.44 22.50 5.88
C ALA A 256 -1.97 22.59 5.80
N TRP A 257 -2.63 21.58 5.24
CA TRP A 257 -4.10 21.50 5.22
C TRP A 257 -4.68 21.34 6.62
N LYS A 258 -4.06 20.51 7.47
CA LYS A 258 -4.45 20.37 8.87
C LYS A 258 -4.32 21.70 9.59
N ARG A 259 -3.19 22.42 9.47
CA ARG A 259 -3.01 23.76 10.07
C ARG A 259 -4.01 24.80 9.54
N ALA A 260 -4.39 24.72 8.27
CA ALA A 260 -5.37 25.63 7.69
C ALA A 260 -6.83 25.31 8.10
N THR A 261 -7.13 24.05 8.41
CA THR A 261 -8.48 23.56 8.73
C THR A 261 -8.72 23.48 10.24
N GLU A 262 -7.68 23.25 11.03
CA GLU A 262 -7.65 23.35 12.49
C GLU A 262 -6.98 24.69 12.86
N PRO A 263 -7.71 25.82 12.85
CA PRO A 263 -7.28 26.95 13.66
C PRO A 263 -7.28 26.46 15.13
N GLU A 264 -6.10 26.40 15.75
CA GLU A 264 -6.01 26.18 17.20
C GLU A 264 -6.88 27.22 17.92
N PRO A 265 -7.64 26.81 18.96
CA PRO A 265 -8.29 27.76 19.85
C PRO A 265 -7.18 28.56 20.54
N GLU A 266 -7.17 29.88 20.37
CA GLU A 266 -6.28 30.75 21.11
C GLU A 266 -6.37 30.45 22.61
N VAL A 267 -5.23 30.00 23.16
CA VAL A 267 -4.90 29.93 24.57
C VAL A 267 -5.26 31.26 25.26
N SER A 268 -6.41 31.25 25.93
CA SER A 268 -6.78 32.25 26.92
C SER A 268 -6.08 31.92 28.24
N GLU A 269 -4.80 32.26 28.36
CA GLU A 269 -4.13 32.41 29.66
C GLU A 269 -4.05 33.90 30.03
N LEU A 270 -4.96 34.35 30.90
CA LEU A 270 -4.65 34.90 32.23
C LEU A 270 -5.87 35.57 32.88
N GLY A 271 -6.30 35.01 34.02
CA GLY A 271 -6.86 35.81 35.11
C GLY A 271 -8.34 35.59 35.46
N SER A 272 -8.64 34.61 36.31
CA SER A 272 -8.95 34.86 37.73
C SER A 272 -9.69 33.67 38.32
N ALA A 273 -9.04 33.03 39.28
CA ALA A 273 -9.70 32.23 40.29
C ALA A 273 -10.84 33.04 40.92
N ILE A 274 -12.00 32.40 41.16
CA ILE A 274 -12.80 32.49 42.39
C ILE A 274 -13.79 31.30 42.39
N ALA A 275 -13.58 30.45 43.40
CA ALA A 275 -14.53 29.67 44.18
C ALA A 275 -15.58 28.80 43.47
N GLU A 276 -15.38 27.48 43.66
CA GLU A 276 -16.45 26.53 43.95
C GLU A 276 -17.52 27.15 44.86
N VAL A 277 -18.76 27.16 44.41
CA VAL A 277 -19.92 27.09 45.30
C VAL A 277 -20.91 26.10 44.69
N ASP A 278 -20.88 24.91 45.28
CA ASP A 278 -21.93 23.89 45.23
C ASP A 278 -23.25 24.54 45.72
N VAL A 279 -24.24 24.70 44.84
CA VAL A 279 -25.61 25.08 45.25
C VAL A 279 -26.64 24.19 44.55
N ASP A 280 -27.12 23.26 45.37
CA ASP A 280 -28.26 22.35 45.29
C ASP A 280 -29.43 22.77 44.34
N PRO A 281 -29.91 21.90 43.42
CA PRO A 281 -30.96 22.23 42.44
C PRO A 281 -32.41 22.18 42.98
N LEU A 282 -32.63 22.33 44.28
CA LEU A 282 -33.98 22.25 44.87
C LEU A 282 -34.21 23.32 45.93
N SER A 283 -34.44 24.56 45.51
CA SER A 283 -35.20 25.52 46.34
C SER A 283 -35.83 26.67 45.55
N VAL A 284 -37.17 26.56 45.41
CA VAL A 284 -38.16 27.61 45.72
C VAL A 284 -38.39 28.69 44.62
N PRO A 285 -39.62 29.23 44.42
CA PRO A 285 -40.99 28.69 44.52
C PRO A 285 -41.90 29.05 43.31
N LEU A 286 -43.01 28.32 43.17
CA LEU A 286 -44.20 28.78 42.46
C LEU A 286 -44.86 29.95 43.23
N PRO A 287 -45.41 30.96 42.54
CA PRO A 287 -46.70 31.49 42.97
C PRO A 287 -47.72 31.54 41.84
N GLU A 288 -48.93 31.20 42.25
CA GLU A 288 -50.20 31.20 41.55
C GLU A 288 -50.65 32.63 41.16
N ASP A 289 -51.37 32.67 40.04
CA ASP A 289 -52.52 33.52 39.68
C ASP A 289 -52.49 35.02 40.00
N LEU A 290 -52.58 35.84 38.95
CA LEU A 290 -53.58 36.93 38.88
C LEU A 290 -53.91 37.23 37.41
N ASP A 291 -55.19 37.10 37.11
CA ASP A 291 -55.90 37.58 35.92
C ASP A 291 -55.65 39.09 35.67
N GLU A 292 -55.71 39.53 34.41
CA GLU A 292 -56.55 40.67 34.02
C GLU A 292 -56.51 40.90 32.51
N GLU A 293 -57.71 40.92 31.94
CA GLU A 293 -58.08 41.42 30.62
C GLU A 293 -57.68 42.91 30.49
N ASP A 294 -57.21 43.34 29.31
CA ASP A 294 -57.84 44.42 28.53
C ASP A 294 -56.90 45.00 27.43
N GLU A 295 -57.56 45.36 26.33
CA GLU A 295 -57.17 46.09 25.10
C GLU A 295 -56.44 45.38 23.96
#